data_AF-A0A3B9AC99-F1
#
_entry.id   AF-A0A3B9AC99-F1
#
_cell.length_a   1.000
_cell.length_b   1.000
_cell.length_c   1.000
_cell.angle_alpha   90.00
_cell.angle_beta   90.00
_cell.angle_gamma   90.00
#
_symmetry.space_group_name_H-M   'P 1'
#
loop_
_entity.id
_entity.type
_entity.pdbx_description
1 polymer ?
#
loop_
_entity_poly.entity_id
_entity_poly.type
_entity_poly.pdbx_seq_one_letter_code
_entity_poly.pdbx_strand_id
1 'polypeptide(L)' 'GKSFCAGANFGGDDAIDKKEDNDPEDNAFKKRSGRLYSEAVRLFRAKKPVVCAVQGAAIGGGLGLALVGDFRVA' A
#
# COMPACT_ATOMS: atom_id res chain seq x y z
N GLY A 1 -5.78 -17.01 0.18
CA GLY A 1 -4.74 -17.16 1.21
C GLY A 1 -5.36 -16.96 2.58
N LYS A 2 -4.58 -17.02 3.67
CA LYS A 2 -5.10 -16.79 5.04
C LYS A 2 -5.49 -15.34 5.31
N SER A 3 -4.85 -14.41 4.61
CA SER A 3 -5.12 -12.97 4.69
C SER A 3 -5.34 -12.41 3.28
N PHE A 4 -6.17 -11.38 3.17
CA PHE A 4 -6.29 -10.57 1.97
C PHE A 4 -5.07 -9.67 1.82
N CYS A 5 -4.77 -8.87 2.86
CA CYS A 5 -3.59 -8.02 2.92
C CYS A 5 -3.23 -7.71 4.39
N ALA A 6 -1.97 -7.92 4.76
CA ALA A 6 -1.47 -7.78 6.14
C ALA A 6 -0.83 -6.42 6.45
N GLY A 7 -0.94 -5.44 5.54
CA GLY A 7 -0.36 -4.11 5.72
C GLY A 7 1.08 -3.99 5.19
N ALA A 8 1.74 -2.90 5.56
CA ALA A 8 3.10 -2.60 5.11
C ALA A 8 4.14 -3.47 5.84
N ASN A 9 5.20 -3.83 5.13
CA ASN A 9 6.34 -4.51 5.72
C ASN A 9 7.26 -3.48 6.41
N PHE A 10 7.40 -3.57 7.73
CA PHE A 10 8.31 -2.76 8.54
C PHE A 10 9.54 -3.54 9.02
N GLY A 11 9.61 -4.85 8.75
CA GLY A 11 10.53 -5.79 9.39
C GLY A 11 11.66 -6.31 8.52
N GLY A 12 11.85 -5.85 7.28
CA GLY A 12 12.89 -6.39 6.41
C GLY A 12 13.27 -5.48 5.25
N ASP A 13 14.54 -5.60 4.87
CA ASP A 13 15.37 -4.77 3.98
C ASP A 13 14.93 -4.72 2.49
N ASP A 14 13.65 -4.88 2.17
CA ASP A 14 13.16 -4.97 0.78
C ASP A 14 12.68 -3.63 0.19
N ALA A 15 13.60 -3.02 -0.58
CA ALA A 15 13.49 -2.87 -2.03
C ALA A 15 12.30 -2.11 -2.65
N ILE A 16 11.88 -0.97 -2.08
CA ILE A 16 11.25 0.09 -2.91
C ILE A 16 12.33 1.06 -3.46
N ASP A 17 13.58 0.92 -3.01
CA ASP A 17 14.72 1.76 -3.38
C ASP A 17 15.85 0.94 -4.00
N LYS A 18 15.76 0.67 -5.31
CA LYS A 18 16.96 0.47 -6.15
C LYS A 18 17.00 1.51 -7.27
N LYS A 19 16.79 2.77 -6.91
CA LYS A 19 17.32 3.90 -7.68
C LYS A 19 17.86 4.94 -6.70
N GLU A 20 19.13 5.26 -7.00
CA GLU A 20 20.03 6.27 -6.46
C GLU A 20 19.30 7.48 -5.89
N ASP A 21 19.70 7.93 -4.69
CA ASP A 21 19.75 9.35 -4.34
C ASP A 21 20.51 9.51 -3.01
N ASN A 22 21.64 10.21 -3.07
CA ASN A 22 22.59 10.45 -1.99
C ASN A 22 22.12 11.60 -1.08
N ASP A 23 20.99 11.45 -0.38
CA ASP A 23 20.56 12.44 0.63
C ASP A 23 20.51 11.81 2.04
N PRO A 24 21.44 12.16 2.94
CA PRO A 24 21.56 11.54 4.26
C PRO A 24 20.48 11.99 5.28
N GLU A 25 19.73 13.06 5.01
CA GLU A 25 18.91 13.74 6.04
C GLU A 25 17.41 13.40 5.98
N ASP A 26 16.92 12.78 4.91
CA ASP A 26 15.48 12.55 4.74
C ASP A 26 15.09 11.12 5.16
N ASN A 27 14.50 11.01 6.36
CA ASN A 27 14.08 9.77 7.01
C ASN A 27 13.51 8.72 6.02
N ALA A 28 14.19 7.59 5.84
CA ALA A 28 13.78 6.51 4.93
C ALA A 28 12.33 6.01 5.17
N PHE A 29 11.81 6.17 6.40
CA PHE A 29 10.41 5.91 6.74
C PHE A 29 9.43 6.89 6.09
N LYS A 30 9.77 8.19 6.06
CA LYS A 30 8.97 9.26 5.45
C LYS A 30 8.92 9.10 3.93
N LYS A 31 10.05 8.74 3.29
CA LYS A 31 10.11 8.46 1.83
C LYS A 31 9.28 7.24 1.44
N ARG A 32 9.37 6.14 2.21
CA ARG A 32 8.53 4.94 2.01
C ARG A 32 7.04 5.24 2.19
N SER A 33 6.68 5.92 3.27
CA SER A 33 5.30 6.30 3.54
C SER A 33 4.75 7.24 2.46
N GLY A 34 5.55 8.22 2.02
CA GLY A 34 5.17 9.15 0.95
C GLY A 34 4.81 8.44 -0.35
N ARG A 35 5.60 7.45 -0.78
CA ARG A 35 5.30 6.64 -1.98
C ARG A 35 4.07 5.75 -1.80
N LEU A 36 3.89 5.14 -0.63
CA LEU A 36 2.67 4.36 -0.35
C LEU A 36 1.42 5.24 -0.44
N TYR A 37 1.47 6.45 0.11
CA TYR A 37 0.36 7.40 0.01
C TYR A 37 0.17 7.93 -1.41
N SER A 38 1.23 8.17 -2.19
CA SER A 38 1.06 8.60 -3.59
C SER A 38 0.38 7.54 -4.45
N GLU A 39 0.73 6.27 -4.25
CA GLU A 39 0.07 5.15 -4.91
C GLU A 39 -1.38 4.96 -4.44
N ALA A 40 -1.65 5.15 -3.15
CA ALA A 40 -3.01 5.14 -2.62
C ALA A 40 -3.89 6.22 -3.28
N VAL A 41 -3.38 7.45 -3.41
CA VAL A 41 -4.08 8.54 -4.11
C VAL A 41 -4.33 8.20 -5.58
N ARG A 42 -3.35 7.56 -6.26
CA ARG A 42 -3.52 7.09 -7.64
C ARG A 42 -4.66 6.08 -7.76
N LEU A 43 -4.74 5.14 -6.81
CA LEU A 43 -5.79 4.13 -6.70
C LEU A 43 -7.17 4.76 -6.48
N PHE A 44 -7.31 5.73 -5.57
CA PHE A 44 -8.56 6.49 -5.36
C PHE A 44 -9.00 7.31 -6.58
N ARG A 45 -8.06 7.71 -7.43
CA ARG A 45 -8.35 8.45 -8.69
C ARG A 45 -8.67 7.54 -9.86
N ALA A 46 -8.69 6.22 -9.68
CA ALA A 46 -9.01 5.29 -10.75
C ALA A 46 -10.42 5.56 -11.28
N LYS A 47 -10.54 5.79 -12.60
CA LYS A 47 -11.84 5.95 -13.28
C LYS A 47 -12.52 4.62 -13.63
N LYS A 48 -11.76 3.53 -13.58
CA LYS A 48 -12.27 2.18 -13.82
C LYS A 48 -12.77 1.62 -12.49
N PRO A 49 -13.97 1.01 -12.44
CA PRO A 49 -14.45 0.39 -11.21
C PRO A 49 -13.45 -0.63 -10.66
N VAL A 50 -13.20 -0.57 -9.37
CA VAL A 50 -12.28 -1.44 -8.64
C VAL A 50 -13.09 -2.42 -7.79
N VAL A 51 -12.87 -3.71 -7.99
CA VAL A 51 -13.47 -4.77 -7.18
C VAL A 51 -12.42 -5.37 -6.26
N CYS A 52 -12.64 -5.27 -4.95
CA CYS A 52 -11.79 -5.90 -3.94
C CYS A 52 -12.41 -7.25 -3.51
N ALA A 53 -11.75 -8.35 -3.85
CA ALA A 53 -12.09 -9.69 -3.38
C ALA A 53 -11.36 -10.01 -2.06
N VAL A 54 -12.01 -9.68 -0.93
CA VAL A 54 -11.48 -9.70 0.43
C VAL A 54 -11.68 -11.07 1.08
N GLN A 55 -11.00 -12.10 0.58
CA GLN A 55 -11.10 -13.50 1.05
C GLN A 55 -10.39 -13.78 2.40
N GLY A 56 -10.15 -12.76 3.23
CA GLY A 56 -9.43 -12.93 4.48
C GLY A 56 -9.09 -11.61 5.15
N ALA A 57 -8.30 -11.66 6.22
CA ALA A 57 -7.99 -10.48 7.02
C ALA A 57 -7.37 -9.34 6.19
N ALA A 58 -7.91 -8.14 6.36
CA ALA A 58 -7.40 -6.88 5.80
C ALA A 58 -6.92 -5.99 6.96
N ILE A 59 -5.60 -5.85 7.14
CA ILE A 59 -4.99 -5.27 8.33
C ILE A 59 -4.16 -4.02 7.97
N GLY A 60 -4.29 -2.95 8.76
CA GLY A 60 -3.53 -1.72 8.58
C GLY A 60 -3.73 -1.11 7.18
N GLY A 61 -2.63 -0.88 6.45
CA GLY A 61 -2.68 -0.42 5.05
C GLY A 61 -3.51 -1.33 4.13
N GLY A 62 -3.63 -2.63 4.46
CA GLY A 62 -4.47 -3.59 3.73
C GLY A 62 -5.97 -3.34 3.89
N LEU A 63 -6.41 -2.80 5.04
CA LEU A 63 -7.78 -2.32 5.20
C LEU A 63 -8.01 -1.07 4.34
N GLY A 64 -7.06 -0.14 4.34
CA GLY A 64 -7.09 1.02 3.46
C GLY A 64 -7.22 0.63 1.99
N LEU A 65 -6.47 -0.38 1.54
CA LEU A 65 -6.57 -0.91 0.18
C LEU A 65 -7.95 -1.53 -0.11
N ALA A 66 -8.54 -2.27 0.83
CA ALA A 66 -9.90 -2.78 0.66
C ALA A 66 -10.93 -1.65 0.50
N LEU A 67 -10.76 -0.55 1.23
CA LEU A 67 -11.66 0.60 1.19
C LEU A 67 -11.57 1.42 -0.11
N VAL A 68 -10.47 1.31 -0.86
CA VAL A 68 -10.36 1.90 -2.21
C VAL A 68 -11.37 1.29 -3.17
N GLY A 69 -11.70 0.00 -3.03
CA GLY A 69 -12.61 -0.68 -3.95
C GLY A 69 -14.01 -0.09 -3.91
N ASP A 70 -14.58 0.20 -5.08
CA ASP A 70 -15.98 0.58 -5.24
C ASP A 70 -16.90 -0.54 -4.74
N PHE A 71 -16.52 -1.79 -5.05
CA PHE A 71 -17.19 -3.00 -4.59
C PHE A 71 -16.24 -3.81 -3.73
N ARG A 72 -16.72 -4.23 -2.56
CA ARG A 72 -16.00 -5.10 -1.63
C ARG A 72 -16.80 -6.38 -1.46
N VAL A 73 -16.20 -7.50 -1.84
CA VAL A 73 -16.80 -8.84 -1.72
C VAL A 73 -15.96 -9.60 -0.69
N ALA A 74 -16.60 -10.07 0.39
CA ALA A 74 -15.94 -10.76 1.50
C ALA A 74 -16.58 -12.13 1.70
#